data_AF-A0A7J4F9E3-F1
#
_entry.id   AF-A0A7J4F9E3-F1
#
_cell.length_a   1.000
_cell.length_b   1.000
_cell.length_c   1.000
_cell.angle_alpha   90.00
_cell.angle_beta   90.00
_cell.angle_gamma   90.00
#
_symmetry.space_group_name_H-M   'P 1'
#
loop_
_entity.id
_entity.type
_entity.pdbx_description
1 polymer ?
#
loop_
_entity_poly.entity_id
_entity_poly.type
_entity_poly.pdbx_seq_one_letter_code
_entity_poly.pdbx_strand_id
1 'polypeptide(L)'
;MVEGVRERRVRAIARAITLVENSVEGRREIVRHLHPLTGNAHIIGIAGPPGVGKSTIVDGLIRLYRNDGVRVGVIAVDPTSPFTGGAILGDRIRMVDHSGDPGVFVRSMGSRGSLGGLALATADAITVLDGAGFDVVFVETVGAGQA
;
A
#
# COMPACT_ATOMS: atom_id res chain seq x y z
N MET A 1 18.90 -2.15 1.65
CA MET A 1 17.44 -2.17 1.40
C MET A 1 16.82 -0.82 1.69
N VAL A 2 16.98 -0.28 2.90
CA VAL A 2 16.55 1.09 3.26
C VAL A 2 17.01 2.12 2.24
N GLU A 3 18.28 2.08 1.82
CA GLU A 3 18.79 3.00 0.79
C GLU A 3 18.06 2.86 -0.55
N GLY A 4 17.73 1.64 -0.95
CA GLY A 4 16.92 1.42 -2.15
C GLY A 4 15.48 1.96 -2.02
N VAL A 5 14.92 2.03 -0.81
CA VAL A 5 13.62 2.66 -0.56
C VAL A 5 13.74 4.18 -0.71
N ARG A 6 14.78 4.79 -0.13
CA ARG A 6 15.08 6.23 -0.24
C ARG A 6 15.31 6.66 -1.69
N GLU A 7 16.01 5.83 -2.45
CA GLU A 7 16.23 6.03 -3.88
C GLU A 7 15.02 5.62 -4.75
N ARG A 8 13.88 5.29 -4.16
CA ARG A 8 12.64 4.94 -4.88
C ARG A 8 12.76 3.76 -5.82
N ARG A 9 13.64 2.81 -5.53
CA ARG A 9 13.77 1.58 -6.32
C ARG A 9 12.57 0.69 -6.03
N VAL A 10 11.68 0.52 -7.02
CA VAL A 10 10.44 -0.29 -6.95
C VAL A 10 10.65 -1.65 -6.26
N ARG A 11 11.72 -2.36 -6.62
CA ARG A 11 12.05 -3.68 -6.02
C ARG A 11 12.37 -3.59 -4.53
N ALA A 12 13.04 -2.52 -4.09
CA ALA A 12 13.36 -2.31 -2.68
C ALA A 12 12.12 -1.97 -1.87
N ILE A 13 11.24 -1.12 -2.40
CA ILE A 13 9.93 -0.78 -1.79
C ILE A 13 9.08 -2.04 -1.63
N ALA A 14 8.91 -2.81 -2.71
CA ALA A 14 8.12 -4.04 -2.69
C ALA A 14 8.66 -5.08 -1.69
N ARG A 15 10.00 -5.20 -1.58
CA ARG A 15 10.63 -6.11 -0.62
C ARG A 15 10.46 -5.61 0.82
N ALA A 16 10.64 -4.31 1.07
CA ALA A 16 10.44 -3.72 2.39
C ALA A 16 8.99 -3.93 2.87
N ILE A 17 7.99 -3.69 2.01
CA ILE A 17 6.58 -3.96 2.34
C ILE A 17 6.35 -5.45 2.64
N THR A 18 6.93 -6.35 1.83
CA THR A 18 6.82 -7.80 2.07
C THR A 18 7.39 -8.20 3.45
N LEU A 19 8.50 -7.60 3.88
CA LEU A 19 9.11 -7.92 5.17
C LEU A 19 8.28 -7.40 6.35
N VAL A 20 7.75 -6.17 6.26
CA VAL A 20 6.90 -5.63 7.33
C VAL A 20 5.55 -6.35 7.39
N GLU A 21 5.01 -6.78 6.25
CA GLU A 21 3.76 -7.55 6.15
C GLU A 21 3.87 -8.91 6.84
N ASN A 22 4.98 -9.63 6.65
CA ASN A 22 5.17 -10.97 7.20
C ASN A 22 5.74 -10.98 8.63
N SER A 23 5.90 -9.82 9.28
CA SER A 23 6.44 -9.70 10.64
C SER A 23 7.72 -10.49 10.89
N VAL A 24 8.61 -10.53 9.89
CA VAL A 24 9.89 -11.24 9.98
C VAL A 24 10.97 -10.42 10.69
N GLU A 25 12.07 -11.08 11.04
CA GLU A 25 13.30 -10.41 11.49
C GLU A 25 13.68 -9.26 10.54
N GLY A 26 13.96 -8.09 11.12
CA GLY A 26 14.28 -6.88 10.37
C GLY A 26 13.13 -5.87 10.22
N ARG A 27 11.86 -6.22 10.51
CA ARG A 27 10.73 -5.26 10.51
C ARG A 27 11.04 -3.99 11.32
N ARG A 28 11.47 -4.16 12.58
CA ARG A 28 11.78 -3.06 13.49
C ARG A 28 12.92 -2.18 12.98
N GLU A 29 13.91 -2.80 12.33
CA GLU A 29 15.05 -2.07 11.78
C GLU A 29 14.65 -1.23 10.56
N ILE A 30 13.84 -1.77 9.66
CA ILE A 30 13.31 -1.05 8.50
C ILE A 30 12.53 0.18 8.97
N VAL A 31 11.55 -0.02 9.86
CA VAL A 31 10.70 1.05 10.38
C VAL A 31 11.56 2.10 11.09
N ARG A 32 12.51 1.69 11.96
CA ARG A 32 13.39 2.63 12.68
C ARG A 32 14.19 3.54 11.75
N HIS A 33 14.66 3.04 10.62
CA HIS A 33 15.46 3.83 9.68
C HIS A 33 14.63 4.69 8.72
N LEU A 34 13.36 4.32 8.49
CA LEU A 34 12.45 5.06 7.61
C LEU A 34 11.61 6.09 8.35
N HIS A 35 11.24 5.83 9.61
CA HIS A 35 10.41 6.73 10.43
C HIS A 35 10.93 8.19 10.51
N PRO A 36 12.25 8.47 10.57
CA PRO A 36 12.72 9.86 10.52
C PRO A 36 12.43 10.59 9.20
N LEU A 37 12.04 9.87 8.15
CA LEU A 37 11.76 10.39 6.81
C LEU A 37 10.25 10.50 6.53
N THR A 38 9.40 10.13 7.49
CA THR A 38 7.94 10.16 7.34
C THR A 38 7.32 11.44 7.92
N GLY A 39 6.01 11.60 7.73
CA GLY A 39 5.23 12.78 8.10
C GLY A 39 4.96 13.72 6.93
N ASN A 40 5.32 13.32 5.70
CA ASN A 40 5.20 14.16 4.51
C ASN A 40 4.00 13.76 3.64
N ALA A 41 3.74 12.45 3.53
CA ALA A 41 2.66 11.94 2.71
C ALA A 41 1.27 12.26 3.29
N HIS A 42 0.33 12.67 2.44
CA HIS A 42 -1.08 12.74 2.81
C HIS A 42 -1.72 11.36 2.72
N ILE A 43 -2.25 10.86 3.85
CA ILE A 43 -2.79 9.49 3.95
C ILE A 43 -4.32 9.53 3.84
N ILE A 44 -4.87 8.86 2.82
CA ILE A 44 -6.32 8.83 2.56
C ILE A 44 -6.82 7.39 2.67
N GLY A 45 -7.68 7.13 3.66
CA GLY A 45 -8.41 5.87 3.78
C GLY A 45 -9.67 5.85 2.94
N ILE A 46 -9.89 4.78 2.17
CA ILE A 46 -11.08 4.60 1.34
C ILE A 46 -11.74 3.28 1.74
N ALA A 47 -12.94 3.41 2.31
CA ALA A 47 -13.74 2.31 2.81
C ALA A 47 -15.17 2.39 2.27
N GLY A 48 -15.84 1.26 2.21
CA GLY A 48 -17.20 1.15 1.68
C GLY A 48 -17.49 -0.27 1.18
N PRO A 49 -18.76 -0.65 1.00
CA PRO A 49 -19.17 -2.02 0.70
C PRO A 49 -18.47 -2.63 -0.54
N PRO A 50 -18.43 -3.97 -0.67
CA PRO A 50 -17.98 -4.62 -1.90
C PRO A 50 -18.81 -4.14 -3.10
N GLY A 51 -18.16 -3.86 -4.23
CA GLY A 51 -18.86 -3.45 -5.47
C GLY A 51 -19.30 -1.98 -5.55
N VAL A 52 -19.12 -1.16 -4.51
CA VAL A 52 -19.50 0.28 -4.54
C VAL A 52 -18.65 1.16 -5.46
N GLY A 53 -17.60 0.59 -6.08
CA GLY A 53 -16.73 1.33 -7.00
C GLY A 53 -15.51 2.02 -6.35
N LYS A 54 -15.09 1.61 -5.15
CA LYS A 54 -13.89 2.14 -4.47
C LYS A 54 -12.66 2.17 -5.37
N SER A 55 -12.31 1.03 -5.96
CA SER A 55 -11.15 0.92 -6.86
C SER A 55 -11.27 1.81 -8.10
N THR A 56 -12.49 2.01 -8.62
CA THR A 56 -12.75 2.93 -9.73
C THR A 56 -12.51 4.39 -9.34
N ILE A 57 -12.93 4.79 -8.14
CA ILE A 57 -12.65 6.13 -7.60
C ILE A 57 -11.15 6.29 -7.35
N VAL A 58 -10.49 5.29 -6.74
CA VAL A 58 -9.03 5.31 -6.52
C VAL A 58 -8.29 5.50 -7.84
N ASP A 59 -8.63 4.72 -8.88
CA ASP A 59 -8.03 4.80 -10.21
C ASP A 59 -8.24 6.18 -10.87
N GLY A 60 -9.43 6.78 -10.72
CA GLY A 60 -9.69 8.16 -11.14
C GLY A 60 -8.84 9.19 -10.38
N LEU A 61 -8.75 9.06 -9.05
CA LEU A 61 -7.96 9.94 -8.21
C LEU A 61 -6.47 9.84 -8.50
N ILE A 62 -5.94 8.64 -8.76
CA ILE A 62 -4.55 8.45 -9.18
C ILE A 62 -4.31 9.28 -10.44
N ARG A 63 -5.13 9.16 -11.48
CA ARG A 63 -4.97 9.94 -12.71
C ARG A 63 -4.97 11.45 -12.45
N LEU A 64 -5.87 11.95 -11.58
CA LEU A 64 -5.92 13.37 -11.23
C LEU A 64 -4.63 13.83 -10.55
N TYR A 65 -4.17 13.13 -9.51
CA TYR A 65 -2.92 13.47 -8.82
C TYR A 65 -1.70 13.36 -9.75
N ARG A 66 -1.67 12.35 -10.63
CA ARG A 66 -0.57 12.17 -11.58
C ARG A 66 -0.52 13.26 -12.64
N ASN A 67 -1.66 13.80 -13.09
CA ASN A 67 -1.70 14.96 -13.99
C ASN A 67 -1.04 16.21 -13.37
N ASP A 68 -1.09 16.33 -12.04
CA ASP A 68 -0.43 17.39 -11.28
C ASP A 68 1.02 17.05 -10.88
N GLY A 69 1.55 15.92 -11.37
CA GLY A 69 2.92 15.45 -11.07
C GLY A 69 3.09 14.82 -9.68
N VAL A 70 2.03 14.73 -8.87
CA VAL A 70 2.03 14.23 -7.49
C VAL A 70 2.24 12.72 -7.47
N ARG A 71 3.19 12.20 -6.69
CA ARG A 71 3.47 10.76 -6.61
C ARG A 71 2.50 10.05 -5.70
N VAL A 72 1.98 8.91 -6.15
CA VAL A 72 0.89 8.20 -5.49
C VAL A 72 1.30 6.78 -5.11
N GLY A 73 1.19 6.47 -3.82
CA GLY A 73 1.27 5.12 -3.29
C GLY A 73 -0.13 4.55 -3.03
N VAL A 74 -0.34 3.27 -3.26
CA VAL A 74 -1.60 2.59 -2.97
C VAL A 74 -1.33 1.30 -2.20
N ILE A 75 -1.99 1.17 -1.05
CA ILE A 75 -2.06 -0.06 -0.26
C ILE A 75 -3.51 -0.56 -0.31
N ALA A 76 -3.75 -1.60 -1.10
CA ALA A 76 -5.02 -2.28 -1.14
C ALA A 76 -5.00 -3.44 -0.13
N VAL A 77 -5.88 -3.41 0.86
CA VAL A 77 -6.01 -4.48 1.85
C VAL A 77 -7.20 -5.37 1.45
N ASP A 78 -6.90 -6.63 1.16
CA ASP A 78 -7.85 -7.66 0.75
C ASP A 78 -7.97 -8.75 1.85
N PRO A 79 -9.00 -9.63 1.82
CA PRO A 79 -9.02 -10.80 2.69
C PRO A 79 -7.76 -11.65 2.49
N THR A 80 -7.33 -12.32 3.56
CA THR A 80 -6.11 -13.13 3.53
C THR A 80 -6.35 -14.48 2.85
N SER A 81 -5.48 -14.82 1.90
CA SER A 81 -5.44 -16.13 1.26
C SER A 81 -5.05 -17.20 2.27
N PRO A 82 -5.83 -18.29 2.40
CA PRO A 82 -5.51 -19.39 3.30
C PRO A 82 -4.28 -20.18 2.82
N PHE A 83 -3.87 -20.03 1.55
CA PHE A 83 -2.74 -20.75 0.98
C PHE A 83 -1.42 -19.98 1.07
N THR A 84 -1.45 -18.66 0.83
CA THR A 84 -0.22 -17.84 0.74
C THR A 84 -0.06 -16.87 1.90
N GLY A 85 -1.12 -16.61 2.67
CA GLY A 85 -1.16 -15.57 3.69
C GLY A 85 -1.25 -14.14 3.13
N GLY A 86 -1.05 -13.93 1.83
CA GLY A 86 -1.19 -12.63 1.16
C GLY A 86 -2.64 -12.27 0.83
N ALA A 87 -2.84 -11.26 -0.01
CA ALA A 87 -4.16 -10.90 -0.54
C ALA A 87 -4.77 -12.04 -1.40
N ILE A 88 -6.07 -12.35 -1.21
CA ILE A 88 -6.82 -13.33 -2.05
C ILE A 88 -6.99 -12.80 -3.47
N LEU A 89 -7.54 -11.59 -3.59
CA LEU A 89 -7.96 -11.04 -4.88
C LEU A 89 -6.80 -10.39 -5.61
N GLY A 90 -5.82 -9.88 -4.85
CA GLY A 90 -4.59 -9.33 -5.41
C GLY A 90 -4.94 -8.29 -6.46
N ASP A 91 -5.76 -7.30 -6.08
CA ASP A 91 -6.56 -6.39 -6.94
C ASP A 91 -5.75 -5.55 -7.97
N ARG A 92 -4.48 -5.88 -8.17
CA ARG A 92 -3.60 -5.48 -9.28
C ARG A 92 -4.24 -5.57 -10.66
N ILE A 93 -5.24 -6.43 -10.87
CA ILE A 93 -5.92 -6.55 -12.17
C ILE A 93 -6.68 -5.25 -12.52
N ARG A 94 -7.01 -4.40 -11.52
CA ARG A 94 -7.79 -3.17 -11.71
C ARG A 94 -6.98 -1.89 -11.81
N MET A 95 -5.68 -1.92 -11.50
CA MET A 95 -4.77 -0.76 -11.58
C MET A 95 -3.66 -0.94 -12.63
N VAL A 96 -3.90 -1.81 -13.61
CA VAL A 96 -2.95 -2.15 -14.69
C VAL A 96 -2.51 -0.91 -15.46
N ASP A 97 -3.40 0.06 -15.65
CA ASP A 97 -3.16 1.32 -16.36
C ASP A 97 -1.97 2.12 -15.79
N HIS A 98 -1.63 1.92 -14.52
CA HIS A 98 -0.53 2.61 -13.86
C HIS A 98 0.77 1.80 -13.78
N SER A 99 0.81 0.58 -14.31
CA SER A 99 1.96 -0.35 -14.16
C SER A 99 3.26 0.14 -14.80
N GLY A 100 3.21 1.19 -15.62
CA GLY A 100 4.38 1.84 -16.22
C GLY A 100 4.69 3.25 -15.70
N ASP A 101 3.86 3.83 -14.82
CA ASP A 101 4.09 5.19 -14.30
C ASP A 101 5.09 5.13 -13.13
N PRO A 102 6.30 5.71 -13.25
CA PRO A 102 7.30 5.68 -12.19
C PRO A 102 6.89 6.47 -10.94
N GLY A 103 5.86 7.32 -11.03
CA GLY A 103 5.28 8.04 -9.89
C GLY A 103 4.11 7.33 -9.23
N VAL A 104 3.75 6.11 -9.66
CA VAL A 104 2.71 5.29 -9.03
C VAL A 104 3.31 4.00 -8.50
N PHE A 105 2.93 3.62 -7.28
CA PHE A 105 3.26 2.32 -6.72
C PHE A 105 2.04 1.69 -6.06
N VAL A 106 1.70 0.46 -6.47
CA VAL A 106 0.54 -0.26 -5.98
C VAL A 106 0.96 -1.56 -5.31
N ARG A 107 0.41 -1.81 -4.12
CA ARG A 107 0.63 -3.04 -3.36
C ARG A 107 -0.67 -3.56 -2.76
N SER A 108 -0.96 -4.83 -3.04
CA SER A 108 -2.00 -5.57 -2.31
C SER A 108 -1.39 -6.27 -1.10
N MET A 109 -2.11 -6.26 0.02
CA MET A 109 -1.77 -6.90 1.29
C MET A 109 -2.96 -7.70 1.81
N GLY A 110 -2.71 -8.79 2.53
CA GLY A 110 -3.77 -9.53 3.22
C GLY A 110 -4.14 -8.88 4.56
N SER A 111 -5.41 -8.95 4.97
CA SER A 111 -5.90 -8.41 6.26
C SER A 111 -5.35 -9.14 7.50
N ARG A 112 -4.79 -10.34 7.32
CA ARG A 112 -4.19 -11.23 8.34
C ARG A 112 -5.11 -11.53 9.52
N GLY A 113 -6.42 -11.71 9.24
CA GLY A 113 -7.42 -12.03 10.25
C GLY A 113 -7.81 -10.84 11.15
N SER A 114 -7.44 -9.62 10.76
CA SER A 114 -7.84 -8.41 11.48
C SER A 114 -9.32 -8.12 11.29
N LEU A 115 -10.06 -8.05 12.41
CA LEU A 115 -11.49 -7.74 12.47
C LEU A 115 -11.83 -6.34 11.90
N GLY A 116 -10.86 -5.42 11.87
CA GLY A 116 -11.05 -4.03 11.41
C GLY A 116 -10.87 -3.82 9.91
N GLY A 117 -10.61 -4.88 9.12
CA GLY A 117 -10.39 -4.77 7.67
C GLY A 117 -9.03 -4.17 7.26
N LEU A 118 -8.18 -3.81 8.23
CA LEU A 118 -6.79 -3.36 8.04
C LEU A 118 -5.82 -4.28 8.76
N ALA A 119 -4.74 -4.68 8.08
CA ALA A 119 -3.66 -5.42 8.71
C ALA A 119 -2.86 -4.51 9.66
N LEU A 120 -2.33 -5.07 10.75
CA LEU A 120 -1.40 -4.34 11.63
C LEU A 120 -0.18 -3.79 10.88
N ALA A 121 0.23 -4.48 9.81
CA ALA A 121 1.35 -4.08 8.97
C ALA A 121 1.03 -2.90 8.02
N THR A 122 -0.24 -2.47 7.90
CA THR A 122 -0.61 -1.36 7.03
C THR A 122 0.10 -0.06 7.43
N ALA A 123 0.23 0.22 8.73
CA ALA A 123 0.96 1.41 9.22
C ALA A 123 2.46 1.38 8.82
N ASP A 124 3.08 0.21 8.85
CA ASP A 124 4.48 0.06 8.45
C ASP A 124 4.64 0.14 6.93
N ALA A 125 3.67 -0.38 6.17
CA ALA A 125 3.67 -0.22 4.72
C ALA A 125 3.50 1.26 4.32
N ILE A 126 2.66 2.02 5.04
CA ILE A 126 2.56 3.49 4.89
C ILE A 126 3.90 4.15 5.19
N THR A 127 4.55 3.77 6.30
CA THR A 127 5.89 4.27 6.66
C THR A 127 6.90 4.04 5.55
N VAL A 128 6.84 2.88 4.88
CA VAL A 128 7.72 2.56 3.75
C VAL A 128 7.46 3.47 2.54
N LEU A 129 6.19 3.75 2.21
CA LEU A 129 5.85 4.61 1.07
C LEU A 129 6.14 6.08 1.37
N ASP A 130 5.79 6.59 2.53
CA ASP A 130 6.13 7.96 2.95
C ASP A 130 7.66 8.16 2.99
N GLY A 131 8.40 7.22 3.58
CA GLY A 131 9.86 7.24 3.58
C GLY A 131 10.51 7.03 2.19
N ALA A 132 9.75 6.56 1.19
CA ALA A 132 10.17 6.55 -0.21
C ALA A 132 9.84 7.87 -0.93
N GLY A 133 9.17 8.81 -0.28
CA GLY A 133 8.80 10.11 -0.84
C GLY A 133 7.60 10.05 -1.78
N PHE A 134 6.62 9.19 -1.51
CA PHE A 134 5.28 9.35 -2.10
C PHE A 134 4.56 10.52 -1.44
N ASP A 135 3.88 11.34 -2.23
CA ASP A 135 3.25 12.57 -1.75
C ASP A 135 1.83 12.29 -1.22
N VAL A 136 1.14 11.29 -1.81
CA VAL A 136 -0.16 10.80 -1.36
C VAL A 136 -0.12 9.28 -1.23
N VAL A 137 -0.71 8.74 -0.16
CA VAL A 137 -0.88 7.30 0.02
C VAL A 137 -2.36 6.97 0.23
N PHE A 138 -2.93 6.24 -0.71
CA PHE A 138 -4.26 5.67 -0.59
C PHE A 138 -4.22 4.33 0.14
N VAL A 139 -5.13 4.15 1.10
CA VAL A 139 -5.35 2.88 1.79
C VAL A 139 -6.78 2.44 1.52
N GLU A 140 -6.95 1.47 0.63
CA GLU A 140 -8.25 0.90 0.31
C GLU A 140 -8.48 -0.35 1.16
N THR A 141 -9.60 -0.43 1.87
CA THR A 141 -9.98 -1.62 2.64
C THR A 141 -10.87 -2.55 1.85
N VAL A 142 -10.92 -3.81 2.25
CA VAL A 142 -12.03 -4.70 1.86
C VAL A 142 -13.36 -4.05 2.25
N GLY A 143 -14.41 -4.36 1.49
CA GLY A 143 -15.73 -3.89 1.85
C GLY A 143 -16.15 -4.35 3.24
N ALA A 144 -16.65 -3.42 4.05
CA ALA A 144 -17.14 -3.69 5.39
C ALA A 144 -18.15 -4.86 5.35
N GLY A 145 -17.91 -5.91 6.16
CA GLY A 145 -18.78 -7.08 6.25
C GLY A 145 -18.29 -8.37 5.56
N GLN A 146 -17.04 -8.42 5.08
CA GLN A 146 -16.40 -9.68 4.63
C GLN A 146 -15.39 -10.26 5.64
N ALA A 147 -15.44 -9.81 6.90
CA ALA A 147 -14.64 -10.37 8.00
C ALA A 147 -15.25 -11.68 8.53
#